data_AF-A0ABD6ARB4-F1
#
_entry.id   AF-A0ABD6ARB4-F1
#
_cell.length_a   1.000
_cell.length_b   1.000
_cell.length_c   1.000
_cell.angle_alpha   90.00
_cell.angle_beta   90.00
_cell.angle_gamma   90.00
#
_symmetry.space_group_name_H-M   'P 1'
#
loop_
_entity.id
_entity.type
_entity.pdbx_description
1 polymer ?
#
loop_
_entity_poly.entity_id
_entity_poly.type
_entity_poly.pdbx_seq_one_letter_code
_entity_poly.pdbx_strand_id
1 'polypeptide(L)' 'MACPYLEYRDADEAHSFDTERAYCTAVDAFVQPMRADICNDRYDLHHETDCEFYREAEGL' A
#
# COMPACT_ATOMS: atom_id res chain seq x y z
N MET A 1 -12.01 3.58 4.03
CA MET A 1 -12.17 2.39 3.15
C MET A 1 -10.78 2.09 2.64
N ALA A 2 -10.31 0.84 2.62
CA ALA A 2 -8.91 0.59 2.27
C ALA A 2 -8.55 1.16 0.87
N CYS A 3 -7.35 1.73 0.78
CA CYS A 3 -6.80 2.33 -0.43
C CYS A 3 -6.92 1.38 -1.64
N PRO A 4 -7.41 1.85 -2.79
CA PRO A 4 -7.61 1.00 -3.98
C PRO A 4 -6.29 0.48 -4.58
N TYR A 5 -5.16 1.09 -4.22
CA TYR A 5 -3.83 0.71 -4.69
C TYR A 5 -3.10 -0.27 -3.77
N LEU A 6 -3.70 -0.67 -2.64
CA LEU A 6 -3.08 -1.61 -1.72
C LEU A 6 -3.45 -3.06 -2.09
N GLU A 7 -2.44 -3.85 -2.39
CA GLU A 7 -2.54 -5.30 -2.51
C GLU A 7 -1.66 -5.98 -1.45
N TYR A 8 -1.99 -7.22 -1.12
CA TYR A 8 -1.12 -8.11 -0.37
C TYR A 8 -0.70 -9.23 -1.30
N ARG A 9 0.61 -9.44 -1.46
CA ARG A 9 1.18 -10.44 -2.37
C ARG A 9 2.10 -11.38 -1.61
N ASP A 10 1.98 -12.67 -1.87
CA ASP A 10 2.82 -13.72 -1.30
C ASP A 10 4.09 -14.01 -2.13
N ALA A 11 4.31 -13.34 -3.25
CA ALA A 11 5.51 -13.52 -4.07
C ALA A 11 5.88 -12.27 -4.88
N ASP A 12 7.15 -12.22 -5.29
CA ASP A 12 7.64 -11.37 -6.39
C ASP A 12 8.04 -12.22 -7.60
N GLU A 13 8.68 -11.60 -8.60
CA GLU A 13 9.12 -12.29 -9.82
C GLU A 13 10.19 -13.38 -9.58
N ALA A 14 10.92 -13.31 -8.47
CA ALA A 14 12.06 -14.18 -8.18
C ALA A 14 11.76 -15.23 -7.10
N HIS A 15 10.87 -14.94 -6.14
CA HIS A 15 10.61 -15.83 -5.01
C HIS A 15 9.26 -15.59 -4.32
N SER A 16 8.79 -16.62 -3.61
CA SER A 16 7.67 -16.55 -2.67
C SER A 16 8.12 -16.14 -1.27
N PHE A 17 7.23 -15.48 -0.53
CA PHE A 17 7.36 -15.09 0.85
C PHE A 17 6.58 -16.03 1.77
N ASP A 18 7.04 -16.21 3.00
CA ASP A 18 6.31 -16.99 4.02
C ASP A 18 5.04 -16.29 4.51
N THR A 19 4.91 -14.99 4.26
CA THR A 19 3.76 -14.16 4.65
C THR A 19 3.54 -13.09 3.61
N GLU A 20 2.28 -12.82 3.30
CA GLU A 20 1.89 -11.78 2.36
C GLU A 20 2.48 -10.42 2.76
N ARG A 21 3.00 -9.70 1.77
CA ARG A 21 3.61 -8.38 1.94
C ARG A 21 2.77 -7.33 1.24
N ALA A 22 2.71 -6.16 1.86
CA ALA A 22 2.00 -5.02 1.29
C ALA A 22 2.69 -4.54 0.00
N TYR A 23 1.91 -4.41 -1.05
CA TYR A 23 2.30 -3.99 -2.37
C TYR A 23 1.44 -2.81 -2.81
N CYS A 24 2.07 -1.73 -3.28
CA CYS A 24 1.38 -0.56 -3.76
C CYS A 24 1.41 -0.53 -5.29
N THR A 25 0.25 -0.67 -5.93
CA THR A 25 0.12 -0.67 -7.39
C THR A 25 0.29 0.71 -8.02
N ALA A 26 0.11 1.80 -7.25
CA ALA A 26 0.36 3.16 -7.73
C ALA A 26 1.84 3.44 -8.03
N VAL A 27 2.76 2.81 -7.29
CA VAL A 27 4.22 2.95 -7.46
C VAL A 27 4.90 1.64 -7.87
N ASP A 28 4.10 0.62 -8.16
CA ASP A 28 4.53 -0.71 -8.60
C ASP A 28 5.60 -1.36 -7.69
N ALA A 29 5.45 -1.21 -6.37
CA ALA A 29 6.47 -1.64 -5.41
C ALA A 29 5.91 -2.17 -4.09
N PHE A 30 6.66 -3.09 -3.46
CA PHE A 30 6.44 -3.47 -2.07
C PHE A 30 6.71 -2.30 -1.14
N VAL A 31 5.80 -2.07 -0.19
CA VAL A 31 5.89 -0.98 0.77
C VAL A 31 6.05 -1.51 2.19
N GLN A 32 6.55 -0.66 3.08
CA GLN A 32 6.70 -1.01 4.49
C GLN A 32 5.33 -1.24 5.15
N PRO A 33 5.22 -2.13 6.16
CA PRO A 33 3.96 -2.36 6.88
C PRO A 33 3.33 -1.09 7.45
N MET A 34 4.15 -0.16 7.97
CA MET A 34 3.66 1.15 8.45
C MET A 34 2.93 1.96 7.38
N ARG A 35 3.33 1.81 6.11
CA ARG A 35 2.65 2.48 5.01
C ARG A 35 1.33 1.80 4.67
N ALA A 36 1.29 0.47 4.78
CA ALA A 36 0.05 -0.26 4.70
C ALA A 36 -0.92 0.15 5.81
N ASP A 37 -0.46 0.57 6.99
CA ASP A 37 -1.35 1.09 8.03
C ASP A 37 -2.08 2.37 7.60
N ILE A 38 -1.40 3.30 6.92
CA ILE A 38 -2.04 4.48 6.29
C ILE A 38 -3.05 4.04 5.24
N CYS A 39 -2.66 3.12 4.34
CA CYS A 39 -3.52 2.63 3.28
C CYS A 39 -4.76 1.86 3.79
N ASN A 40 -4.69 1.28 4.99
CA ASN A 40 -5.80 0.59 5.64
C ASN A 40 -6.64 1.52 6.53
N ASP A 41 -6.36 2.83 6.52
CA ASP A 41 -6.99 3.84 7.39
C ASP A 41 -6.93 3.48 8.89
N ARG A 42 -5.78 2.94 9.35
CA ARG A 42 -5.59 2.57 10.75
C ARG A 42 -5.12 3.79 11.57
N TYR A 43 -5.41 3.79 12.87
CA TYR A 43 -4.87 4.77 13.83
C TYR A 43 -5.23 6.23 13.48
N ASP A 44 -6.44 6.47 12.98
CA ASP A 44 -6.92 7.78 12.51
C ASP A 44 -6.11 8.36 11.33
N LEU A 45 -5.33 7.53 10.64
CA LEU A 45 -4.69 7.86 9.37
C LEU A 45 -5.70 7.63 8.24
N HIS A 46 -5.55 8.36 7.14
CA HIS A 46 -6.39 8.24 5.96
C HIS A 46 -5.56 8.26 4.69
N HIS A 47 -5.75 7.26 3.82
CA HIS A 47 -5.00 7.18 2.56
C HIS A 47 -5.22 8.38 1.64
N GLU A 48 -6.40 8.99 1.67
CA GLU A 48 -6.75 10.18 0.86
C GLU A 48 -5.97 11.43 1.27
N THR A 49 -5.59 11.56 2.54
CA THR A 49 -4.94 12.77 3.06
C THR A 49 -3.46 12.57 3.38
N ASP A 50 -3.10 11.39 3.88
CA ASP A 50 -1.82 11.13 4.54
C ASP A 50 -0.86 10.27 3.69
N CYS A 51 -1.33 9.65 2.61
CA CYS A 51 -0.49 8.86 1.71
C CYS A 51 -0.10 9.66 0.47
N GLU A 52 1.20 9.97 0.31
CA GLU A 52 1.65 10.74 -0.86
C GLU A 52 1.51 9.97 -2.19
N PHE A 53 1.55 8.64 -2.18
CA PHE A 53 1.40 7.84 -3.41
C PHE A 53 -0.03 7.82 -3.93
N TYR A 54 -1.01 7.72 -3.02
CA TYR A 54 -2.41 7.81 -3.41
C TYR A 54 -2.71 9.19 -4.00
N ARG A 55 -2.27 10.24 -3.30
CA ARG A 55 -2.48 11.62 -3.75
C ARG A 55 -1.82 11.91 -5.09
N GLU A 56 -0.60 11.42 -5.32
CA GLU A 56 0.06 11.57 -6.61
C GLU A 56 -0.70 10.83 -7.73
N ALA A 57 -1.19 9.61 -7.47
CA ALA A 57 -1.98 8.83 -8.42
C ALA A 57 -3.33 9.49 -8.78
N GLU A 58 -3.97 10.15 -7.81
CA GLU A 58 -5.25 10.85 -8.00
C GLU A 58 -5.10 12.32 -8.44
N GLY A 59 -3.88 12.88 -8.37
CA GLY A 59 -3.62 14.29 -8.68
C GLY A 59 -4.09 15.30 -7.62
N LEU A 60 -3.93 14.98 -6.32
CA LEU A 60 -4.44 15.71 -5.15
C LEU A 60 -3.40 16.53 -4.35
#